data_AF-X0V5R2-F1
#
_entry.id   AF-X0V5R2-F1
#
_cell.length_a   1.000
_cell.length_b   1.000
_cell.length_c   1.000
_cell.angle_alpha   90.00
_cell.angle_beta   90.00
_cell.angle_gamma   90.00
#
_symmetry.space_group_name_H-M   'P 1'
#
loop_
_entity.id
_entity.type
_entity.pdbx_description
1 polymer ?
#
loop_
_entity_poly.entity_id
_entity_poly.type
_entity_poly.pdbx_seq_one_letter_code
_entity_poly.pdbx_strand_id
1 'polypeptide(L)'
;MGNKVLTTINGTDLSFVNVREYERTKHVHRLHPYLGKFIPQLVGVFLKNYFKKGNSILDPFMGSGTTLIESNVLGINSAGVEISLFNRLITNVKTKKYNIPVLEKEIKDILLKTKEFSKNLLAGQKKLTLLEDSFKKYKTNSKYLNTWLADRSLQEILFYKNQIKNYKNQDILKVILSRA
;
A
#
# COMPACT_ATOMS: atom_id res chain seq x y z
N MET A 1 -15.36 -14.71 43.45
CA MET A 1 -14.18 -15.00 42.62
C MET A 1 -14.50 -14.56 41.20
N GLY A 2 -14.00 -13.41 40.76
CA GLY A 2 -14.27 -12.89 39.41
C GLY A 2 -13.49 -13.67 38.37
N ASN A 3 -14.16 -14.06 37.28
CA ASN A 3 -13.54 -14.71 36.13
C ASN A 3 -12.33 -13.90 35.65
N LYS A 4 -11.12 -14.44 35.83
CA LYS A 4 -9.89 -13.90 35.23
C LYS A 4 -10.07 -14.02 33.72
N VAL A 5 -10.28 -12.90 33.03
CA VAL A 5 -10.49 -12.88 31.59
C VAL A 5 -9.24 -13.45 30.91
N LEU A 6 -9.45 -14.47 30.08
CA LEU A 6 -8.44 -15.24 29.32
C LEU A 6 -7.66 -14.42 28.26
N THR A 7 -7.74 -13.09 28.27
CA THR A 7 -7.15 -12.17 27.26
C THR A 7 -5.76 -11.66 27.62
N THR A 8 -4.95 -12.44 28.35
CA THR A 8 -3.58 -12.05 28.67
C THR A 8 -2.55 -13.13 28.33
N ILE A 9 -1.41 -12.72 27.75
CA ILE A 9 -0.24 -13.57 27.56
C ILE A 9 0.93 -12.92 28.28
N ASN A 10 1.52 -13.62 29.26
CA ASN A 10 2.64 -13.12 30.07
C ASN A 10 2.44 -11.68 30.59
N GLY A 11 1.23 -11.39 31.08
CA GLY A 11 0.85 -10.09 31.63
C GLY A 11 0.48 -9.02 30.60
N THR A 12 0.54 -9.31 29.30
CA THR A 12 0.12 -8.37 28.24
C THR A 12 -1.36 -8.56 27.92
N ASP A 13 -2.18 -7.50 28.03
CA ASP A 13 -3.58 -7.48 27.59
C ASP A 13 -3.69 -7.45 26.06
N LEU A 14 -4.31 -8.48 25.50
CA LEU A 14 -4.47 -8.68 24.06
C LEU A 14 -5.58 -7.82 23.44
N SER A 15 -6.38 -7.13 24.25
CA SER A 15 -7.41 -6.21 23.75
C SER A 15 -6.80 -4.99 23.06
N PHE A 16 -5.61 -4.57 23.51
CA PHE A 16 -4.94 -3.34 23.11
C PHE A 16 -5.87 -2.12 23.10
N VAL A 17 -6.93 -2.08 23.91
CA VAL A 17 -7.98 -1.03 23.85
C VAL A 17 -7.39 0.39 23.96
N ASN A 18 -6.30 0.55 24.72
CA ASN A 18 -5.65 1.85 24.96
C ASN A 18 -4.62 2.27 23.88
N VAL A 19 -4.36 1.44 22.86
CA VAL A 19 -3.37 1.76 21.81
C VAL A 19 -4.00 2.70 20.76
N ARG A 20 -3.34 3.82 20.46
CA ARG A 20 -3.85 4.81 19.48
C ARG A 20 -3.67 4.31 18.04
N GLU A 21 -4.48 4.80 17.10
CA GLU A 21 -4.48 4.31 15.71
C GLU A 21 -3.12 4.46 14.98
N TYR A 22 -2.42 5.58 15.20
CA TYR A 22 -1.08 5.79 14.64
C TYR A 22 -0.07 4.75 15.14
N GLU A 23 -0.28 4.24 16.37
CA GLU A 23 0.52 3.16 16.93
C GLU A 23 0.10 1.80 16.40
N ARG A 24 -1.21 1.57 16.20
CA ARG A 24 -1.75 0.34 15.56
C ARG A 24 -1.36 0.19 14.10
N THR A 25 -0.76 1.20 13.50
CA THR A 25 -0.40 1.22 12.09
C THR A 25 1.05 1.66 11.87
N LYS A 26 1.95 1.32 12.82
CA LYS A 26 3.39 1.61 12.72
C LYS A 26 4.02 1.12 11.40
N HIS A 27 5.19 1.68 11.07
CA HIS A 27 5.97 1.31 9.88
C HIS A 27 5.19 1.42 8.57
N VAL A 28 5.27 0.40 7.73
CA VAL A 28 4.67 0.31 6.40
C VAL A 28 3.21 -0.12 6.43
N HIS A 29 2.61 -0.33 7.61
CA HIS A 29 1.21 -0.79 7.75
C HIS A 29 0.18 0.25 7.27
N ARG A 30 0.56 1.52 7.09
CA ARG A 30 -0.29 2.60 6.51
C ARG A 30 -0.22 2.73 4.99
N LEU A 31 0.70 2.02 4.31
CA LEU A 31 0.89 2.18 2.86
C LEU A 31 -0.40 1.95 2.07
N HIS A 32 -1.21 0.95 2.45
CA HIS A 32 -2.52 0.70 1.83
C HIS A 32 -3.54 0.20 2.86
N PRO A 33 -4.80 0.68 2.86
CA PRO A 33 -5.84 0.13 3.73
C PRO A 33 -6.12 -1.33 3.37
N TYR A 34 -6.38 -2.15 4.39
CA TYR A 34 -6.81 -3.54 4.24
C TYR A 34 -7.87 -3.83 5.31
N LEU A 35 -9.07 -4.22 4.88
CA LEU A 35 -10.16 -4.62 5.77
C LEU A 35 -9.86 -6.01 6.33
N GLY A 36 -10.07 -6.20 7.64
CA GLY A 36 -9.76 -7.48 8.31
C GLY A 36 -8.30 -7.67 8.74
N LYS A 37 -7.49 -6.61 8.79
CA LYS A 37 -6.13 -6.69 9.35
C LYS A 37 -6.15 -6.85 10.88
N PHE A 38 -5.35 -7.78 11.40
CA PHE A 38 -5.04 -7.80 12.83
C PHE A 38 -4.11 -6.62 13.20
N ILE A 39 -4.20 -6.18 14.45
CA ILE A 39 -3.35 -5.13 15.01
C ILE A 39 -1.91 -5.67 15.13
N PRO A 40 -0.88 -4.97 14.61
CA PRO A 40 0.51 -5.45 14.63
C PRO A 40 1.02 -5.84 16.02
N GLN A 41 0.57 -5.14 17.06
CA GLN A 41 0.92 -5.42 18.45
C GLN A 41 0.51 -6.83 18.89
N LEU A 42 -0.64 -7.31 18.44
CA LEU A 42 -1.13 -8.65 18.77
C LEU A 42 -0.18 -9.71 18.22
N VAL A 43 0.16 -9.59 16.94
CA VAL A 43 1.13 -10.46 16.26
C VAL A 43 2.49 -10.39 16.96
N GLY A 44 2.95 -9.19 17.30
CA GLY A 44 4.23 -8.97 17.99
C GLY A 44 4.30 -9.67 19.35
N VAL A 45 3.21 -9.74 20.11
CA VAL A 45 3.15 -10.51 21.36
C VAL A 45 3.36 -12.00 21.09
N PHE A 46 2.63 -12.60 20.15
CA PHE A 46 2.81 -14.02 19.83
C PHE A 46 4.23 -14.32 19.36
N LEU A 47 4.76 -13.52 18.43
CA LEU A 47 6.12 -13.73 17.92
C LEU A 47 7.17 -13.67 19.03
N LYS A 48 7.10 -12.69 19.93
CA LYS A 48 8.07 -12.56 21.04
C LYS A 48 8.00 -13.68 22.07
N ASN A 49 6.82 -14.29 22.26
CA ASN A 49 6.63 -15.33 23.26
C ASN A 49 6.96 -16.73 22.73
N TYR A 50 6.78 -16.97 21.42
CA TYR A 50 6.88 -18.32 20.86
C TYR A 50 8.00 -18.49 19.83
N PHE A 51 8.65 -17.42 19.39
CA PHE A 51 9.71 -17.48 18.38
C PHE A 51 10.98 -16.76 18.84
N LYS A 52 12.10 -17.18 18.25
CA LYS A 52 13.41 -16.55 18.38
C LYS A 52 13.92 -16.11 17.00
N LYS A 53 14.86 -15.17 16.98
CA LYS A 53 15.56 -14.75 15.76
C LYS A 53 16.09 -15.98 15.01
N GLY A 54 15.87 -16.03 13.70
CA GLY A 54 16.25 -17.15 12.83
C GLY A 54 15.27 -18.33 12.80
N ASN A 55 14.24 -18.36 13.66
CA ASN A 55 13.12 -19.29 13.46
C ASN A 55 12.33 -18.95 12.18
N SER A 56 11.46 -19.87 11.76
CA SER A 56 10.64 -19.72 10.56
C SER A 56 9.15 -19.76 10.91
N ILE A 57 8.36 -18.89 10.28
CA ILE A 57 6.90 -18.87 10.40
C ILE A 57 6.24 -18.91 9.00
N LEU A 58 5.13 -19.63 8.89
CA LEU A 58 4.27 -19.65 7.73
C LEU A 58 2.91 -19.04 8.11
N ASP A 59 2.49 -18.01 7.39
CA ASP A 59 1.13 -17.46 7.49
C ASP A 59 0.29 -17.92 6.28
N PRO A 60 -0.61 -18.90 6.44
CA PRO A 60 -1.38 -19.45 5.31
C PRO A 60 -2.44 -18.48 4.76
N PHE A 61 -2.73 -17.37 5.47
CA PHE A 61 -3.72 -16.36 5.09
C PHE A 61 -3.17 -14.95 5.34
N MET A 62 -2.00 -14.66 4.74
CA MET A 62 -1.19 -13.50 5.15
C MET A 62 -1.86 -12.14 4.94
N GLY A 63 -2.90 -12.05 4.11
CA GLY A 63 -3.57 -10.78 3.82
C GLY A 63 -2.57 -9.72 3.34
N SER A 64 -2.60 -8.56 3.98
CA SER A 64 -1.66 -7.46 3.71
C SER A 64 -0.28 -7.58 4.38
N GLY A 65 0.04 -8.74 4.96
CA GLY A 65 1.38 -9.15 5.34
C GLY A 65 1.79 -8.85 6.78
N THR A 66 0.85 -8.61 7.70
CA THR A 66 1.18 -8.17 9.08
C THR A 66 2.17 -9.12 9.77
N THR A 67 1.91 -10.42 9.72
CA THR A 67 2.79 -11.46 10.29
C THR A 67 4.20 -11.40 9.73
N LEU A 68 4.34 -11.27 8.41
CA LEU A 68 5.63 -11.24 7.73
C LEU A 68 6.43 -9.97 8.07
N ILE A 69 5.75 -8.82 8.16
CA ILE A 69 6.37 -7.54 8.52
C ILE A 69 6.90 -7.59 9.95
N GLU A 70 6.06 -7.99 10.92
CA GLU A 70 6.48 -8.07 12.32
C GLU A 70 7.57 -9.13 12.52
N SER A 71 7.50 -10.25 11.80
CA SER A 71 8.56 -11.26 11.78
C SER A 71 9.89 -10.68 11.29
N ASN A 72 9.87 -9.90 10.22
CA ASN A 72 11.06 -9.24 9.68
C ASN A 72 11.66 -8.23 10.68
N VAL A 73 10.83 -7.45 11.39
CA VAL A 73 11.29 -6.54 12.47
C VAL A 73 12.03 -7.31 13.57
N LEU A 74 11.59 -8.53 13.90
CA LEU A 74 12.19 -9.39 14.92
C LEU A 74 13.31 -10.32 14.41
N GLY A 75 13.64 -10.26 13.12
CA GLY A 75 14.65 -11.12 12.50
C GLY A 75 14.22 -12.60 12.41
N ILE A 76 12.92 -12.85 12.29
CA ILE A 76 12.31 -14.17 12.09
C ILE A 76 12.09 -14.37 10.58
N ASN A 77 12.49 -15.53 10.06
CA ASN A 77 12.22 -15.91 8.67
C ASN A 77 10.71 -16.11 8.49
N SER A 78 10.13 -15.57 7.42
CA SER A 78 8.68 -15.68 7.22
C SER A 78 8.32 -15.94 5.77
N ALA A 79 7.28 -16.75 5.58
CA ALA A 79 6.62 -16.99 4.31
C ALA A 79 5.10 -16.84 4.51
N GLY A 80 4.39 -16.50 3.44
CA GLY A 80 2.94 -16.33 3.49
C GLY A 80 2.25 -16.77 2.21
N VAL A 81 1.03 -17.27 2.36
CA VAL A 81 0.14 -17.68 1.27
C VAL A 81 -1.04 -16.73 1.22
N GLU A 82 -1.41 -16.30 0.01
CA GLU A 82 -2.53 -15.40 -0.24
C GLU A 82 -3.01 -15.61 -1.68
N ILE A 83 -4.32 -15.66 -1.87
CA ILE A 83 -4.94 -15.85 -3.18
C ILE A 83 -5.06 -14.54 -3.95
N SER A 84 -5.29 -13.43 -3.24
CA SER A 84 -5.39 -12.10 -3.83
C SER A 84 -4.03 -11.61 -4.33
N LEU A 85 -3.89 -11.50 -5.65
CA LEU A 85 -2.72 -10.92 -6.30
C LEU A 85 -2.40 -9.51 -5.81
N PHE A 86 -3.42 -8.74 -5.47
CA PHE A 86 -3.26 -7.39 -4.97
C PHE A 86 -2.71 -7.37 -3.54
N ASN A 87 -3.20 -8.24 -2.66
CA ASN A 87 -2.65 -8.39 -1.31
C ASN A 87 -1.20 -8.88 -1.35
N ARG A 88 -0.88 -9.81 -2.25
CA ARG A 88 0.51 -10.24 -2.51
C ARG A 88 1.38 -9.07 -2.95
N LEU A 89 0.90 -8.21 -3.84
CA LEU A 89 1.63 -7.00 -4.25
C LEU A 89 1.89 -6.07 -3.07
N ILE A 90 0.87 -5.78 -2.25
CA ILE A 90 1.02 -4.95 -1.04
C ILE A 90 2.07 -5.55 -0.10
N THR A 91 1.97 -6.84 0.20
CA THR A 91 2.89 -7.53 1.10
C THR A 91 4.31 -7.49 0.57
N ASN A 92 4.52 -7.78 -0.73
CA ASN A 92 5.84 -7.67 -1.37
C ASN A 92 6.40 -6.25 -1.27
N VAL A 93 5.57 -5.23 -1.53
CA VAL A 93 5.99 -3.83 -1.42
C VAL A 93 6.40 -3.48 0.01
N LYS A 94 5.71 -4.01 1.02
CA LYS A 94 5.98 -3.75 2.44
C LYS A 94 7.22 -4.49 2.98
N THR A 95 7.55 -5.66 2.43
CA THR A 95 8.68 -6.48 2.90
C THR A 95 9.96 -6.32 2.08
N LYS A 96 9.87 -5.71 0.89
CA LYS A 96 11.01 -5.45 0.01
C LYS A 96 12.00 -4.44 0.61
N LYS A 97 13.28 -4.66 0.35
CA LYS A 97 14.36 -3.70 0.64
C LYS A 97 14.45 -2.68 -0.49
N TYR A 98 14.48 -1.39 -0.15
CA TYR A 98 14.58 -0.30 -1.11
C TYR A 98 15.87 0.49 -0.92
N ASN A 99 16.40 1.00 -2.03
CA ASN A 99 17.28 2.17 -1.98
C ASN A 99 16.39 3.40 -1.82
N ILE A 100 16.35 3.97 -0.61
CA ILE A 100 15.43 5.04 -0.25
C ILE A 100 15.63 6.31 -1.09
N PRO A 101 16.87 6.83 -1.31
CA PRO A 101 17.07 7.97 -2.19
C PRO A 101 16.53 7.79 -3.61
N VAL A 102 16.74 6.60 -4.20
CA VAL A 102 16.20 6.30 -5.55
C VAL A 102 14.68 6.25 -5.52
N LEU A 103 14.10 5.55 -4.55
CA LEU A 103 12.65 5.43 -4.42
C LEU A 103 11.97 6.81 -4.26
N GLU A 104 12.53 7.67 -3.41
CA GLU A 104 12.01 9.02 -3.19
C GLU A 104 12.08 9.86 -4.47
N LYS A 105 13.20 9.79 -5.21
CA LYS A 105 13.35 10.47 -6.50
C LYS A 105 12.27 10.02 -7.49
N GLU A 106 12.05 8.70 -7.62
CA GLU A 106 11.05 8.15 -8.55
C GLU A 106 9.61 8.59 -8.19
N ILE A 107 9.25 8.55 -6.90
CA ILE A 107 7.93 8.99 -6.43
C ILE A 107 7.72 10.48 -6.68
N LYS A 108 8.72 11.32 -6.40
CA LYS A 108 8.63 12.77 -6.65
C LYS A 108 8.55 13.09 -8.14
N ASP A 109 9.35 12.42 -8.96
CA ASP A 109 9.37 12.64 -10.42
C ASP A 109 8.02 12.30 -11.07
N ILE A 110 7.43 11.13 -10.77
CA ILE A 110 6.11 10.78 -11.32
C ILE A 110 5.02 11.73 -10.81
N LEU A 111 5.09 12.17 -9.55
CA LEU A 111 4.16 13.15 -9.00
C LEU A 111 4.25 14.49 -9.73
N LEU A 112 5.46 14.99 -9.98
CA LEU A 112 5.67 16.25 -10.70
C LEU A 112 5.12 16.15 -12.13
N LYS A 113 5.47 15.09 -12.85
CA LYS A 113 4.96 14.83 -14.21
C LYS A 113 3.43 14.76 -14.25
N THR A 114 2.80 14.09 -13.30
CA THR A 114 1.33 14.01 -13.23
C THR A 114 0.70 15.35 -12.89
N LYS A 115 1.30 16.16 -12.01
CA LYS A 115 0.83 17.52 -11.72
C LYS A 115 0.95 18.44 -12.93
N GLU A 116 2.05 18.38 -13.66
CA GLU A 116 2.25 19.15 -14.90
C GLU A 116 1.22 18.75 -15.96
N PHE A 117 1.02 17.44 -16.16
CA PHE A 117 -0.01 16.92 -17.06
C PHE A 117 -1.41 17.41 -16.66
N SER A 118 -1.75 17.35 -15.38
CA SER A 118 -3.03 17.85 -14.83
C SER A 118 -3.24 19.35 -15.08
N LYS A 119 -2.22 20.18 -14.87
CA LYS A 119 -2.28 21.63 -15.17
C LYS A 119 -2.49 21.90 -16.65
N ASN A 120 -1.79 21.14 -17.48
CA ASN A 120 -1.89 21.26 -18.93
C ASN A 120 -3.28 20.85 -19.46
N LEU A 121 -3.93 19.85 -18.86
CA LEU A 121 -5.32 19.51 -19.16
C LEU A 121 -6.27 20.69 -18.88
N LEU A 122 -6.10 21.37 -17.75
CA LEU A 122 -6.93 22.53 -17.39
C LEU A 122 -6.69 23.74 -18.32
N ALA A 123 -5.42 24.02 -18.65
CA ALA A 123 -5.07 25.09 -19.57
C ALA A 123 -5.54 24.78 -21.00
N GLY A 124 -5.42 23.52 -21.42
CA GLY A 124 -5.92 23.01 -22.70
C GLY A 124 -7.44 23.13 -22.80
N GLN A 125 -8.21 22.79 -21.75
CA GLN A 125 -9.66 22.99 -21.73
C GLN A 125 -10.07 24.46 -21.90
N LYS A 126 -9.29 25.42 -21.37
CA LYS A 126 -9.52 26.86 -21.60
C LYS A 126 -9.18 27.32 -23.02
N LYS A 127 -8.32 26.59 -23.74
CA LYS A 127 -7.88 26.90 -25.11
C LYS A 127 -8.69 26.16 -26.18
N LEU A 128 -9.28 25.01 -25.82
CA LEU A 128 -10.11 24.15 -26.67
C LEU A 128 -11.44 24.82 -27.09
N THR A 129 -11.86 25.86 -26.38
CA THR A 129 -12.95 26.76 -26.81
C THR A 129 -12.61 27.60 -28.03
N LEU A 130 -11.35 27.62 -28.50
CA LEU A 130 -10.91 28.48 -29.60
C LEU A 130 -10.22 27.75 -30.77
N LEU A 131 -9.44 26.67 -30.56
CA LEU A 131 -8.80 25.91 -31.65
C LEU A 131 -8.56 24.44 -31.26
N GLU A 132 -8.77 23.52 -32.21
CA GLU A 132 -8.68 22.06 -32.03
C GLU A 132 -7.25 21.51 -31.80
N ASP A 133 -7.18 20.62 -30.80
CA ASP A 133 -6.35 19.42 -30.62
C ASP A 133 -4.82 19.41 -30.86
N SER A 134 -4.09 19.43 -29.74
CA SER A 134 -2.73 18.82 -29.66
C SER A 134 -2.44 18.05 -28.36
N PHE A 135 -3.41 17.89 -27.45
CA PHE A 135 -3.18 17.16 -26.21
C PHE A 135 -3.42 15.65 -26.37
N LYS A 136 -2.40 14.85 -26.05
CA LYS A 136 -2.50 13.38 -26.05
C LYS A 136 -3.53 12.92 -25.00
N LYS A 137 -4.72 12.56 -25.46
CA LYS A 137 -5.77 11.96 -24.63
C LYS A 137 -5.54 10.45 -24.50
N TYR A 138 -5.55 9.96 -23.27
CA TYR A 138 -5.48 8.54 -22.96
C TYR A 138 -6.87 7.91 -23.03
N LYS A 139 -6.94 6.67 -23.53
CA LYS A 139 -8.18 5.90 -23.65
C LYS A 139 -8.07 4.60 -22.85
N THR A 140 -9.21 4.08 -22.41
CA THR A 140 -9.33 2.78 -21.75
C THR A 140 -10.59 2.06 -22.22
N ASN A 141 -10.52 0.73 -22.32
CA ASN A 141 -11.67 -0.10 -22.66
C ASN A 141 -12.52 -0.45 -21.42
N SER A 142 -12.11 0.01 -20.22
CA SER A 142 -12.86 -0.23 -18.99
C SER A 142 -14.12 0.63 -18.95
N LYS A 143 -15.28 0.00 -19.16
CA LYS A 143 -16.59 0.66 -18.98
C LYS A 143 -16.70 1.31 -17.60
N TYR A 144 -16.29 0.60 -16.54
CA TYR A 144 -16.32 1.11 -15.17
C TYR A 144 -15.55 2.44 -15.03
N LEU A 145 -14.29 2.48 -15.46
CA LEU A 145 -13.47 3.68 -15.33
C LEU A 145 -14.04 4.85 -16.16
N ASN A 146 -14.54 4.57 -17.36
CA ASN A 146 -15.17 5.61 -18.21
C ASN A 146 -16.49 6.13 -17.63
N THR A 147 -17.24 5.31 -16.89
CA THR A 147 -18.53 5.69 -16.30
C THR A 147 -18.38 6.45 -14.98
N TRP A 148 -17.46 6.01 -14.11
CA TRP A 148 -17.41 6.47 -12.72
C TRP A 148 -16.34 7.52 -12.43
N LEU A 149 -15.40 7.76 -13.36
CA LEU A 149 -14.37 8.78 -13.18
C LEU A 149 -14.65 10.00 -14.07
N ALA A 150 -14.52 11.20 -13.50
CA ALA A 150 -14.50 12.43 -14.27
C ALA A 150 -13.35 12.40 -15.30
N ASP A 151 -13.55 13.00 -16.48
CA ASP A 151 -12.59 12.94 -17.59
C ASP A 151 -11.18 13.33 -17.15
N ARG A 152 -11.04 14.41 -16.36
CA ARG A 152 -9.76 14.84 -15.80
C ARG A 152 -9.10 13.76 -14.93
N SER A 153 -9.81 13.22 -13.94
CA SER A 153 -9.27 12.19 -13.05
C SER A 153 -8.90 10.92 -13.81
N LEU A 154 -9.72 10.52 -14.79
CA LEU A 154 -9.44 9.40 -15.68
C LEU A 154 -8.15 9.64 -16.48
N GLN A 155 -7.98 10.83 -17.07
CA GLN A 155 -6.76 11.18 -17.79
C GLN A 155 -5.53 11.15 -16.86
N GLU A 156 -5.62 11.69 -15.65
CA GLU A 156 -4.52 11.69 -14.68
C GLU A 156 -4.11 10.27 -14.26
N ILE A 157 -5.09 9.40 -13.98
CA ILE A 157 -4.87 7.99 -13.63
C ILE A 157 -4.23 7.23 -14.79
N LEU A 158 -4.72 7.41 -16.02
CA LEU A 158 -4.19 6.74 -17.20
C LEU A 158 -2.79 7.24 -17.57
N PHE A 159 -2.54 8.55 -17.43
CA PHE A 159 -1.21 9.12 -17.57
C PHE A 159 -0.25 8.51 -16.55
N TYR A 160 -0.59 8.55 -15.26
CA TYR A 160 0.23 8.01 -14.19
C TYR A 160 0.54 6.52 -14.46
N LYS A 161 -0.49 5.71 -14.76
CA LYS A 161 -0.35 4.30 -15.10
C LYS A 161 0.62 4.07 -16.26
N ASN A 162 0.55 4.88 -17.32
CA ASN A 162 1.44 4.77 -18.46
C ASN A 162 2.90 5.16 -18.13
N GLN A 163 3.11 6.06 -17.15
CA GLN A 163 4.46 6.47 -16.73
C GLN A 163 5.16 5.41 -15.88
N ILE A 164 4.44 4.54 -15.14
CA ILE A 164 5.02 3.54 -14.22
C ILE A 164 6.13 2.69 -14.87
N LYS A 165 5.98 2.33 -16.14
CA LYS A 165 6.95 1.49 -16.88
C LYS A 165 8.36 2.10 -16.99
N ASN A 166 8.49 3.41 -16.77
CA ASN A 166 9.74 4.14 -16.87
C ASN A 166 10.57 4.12 -15.58
N TYR A 167 10.09 3.46 -14.52
CA TYR A 167 10.72 3.45 -13.20
C TYR A 167 11.14 2.05 -12.78
N LYS A 168 12.11 1.97 -11.85
CA LYS A 168 12.58 0.72 -11.26
C LYS A 168 11.59 0.16 -10.25
N ASN A 169 11.09 1.00 -9.32
CA ASN A 169 10.19 0.56 -8.26
C ASN A 169 8.72 0.60 -8.72
N GLN A 170 8.39 -0.16 -9.77
CA GLN A 170 7.04 -0.12 -10.37
C GLN A 170 5.93 -0.65 -9.45
N ASP A 171 6.28 -1.59 -8.58
CA ASP A 171 5.38 -2.24 -7.64
C ASP A 171 4.76 -1.26 -6.63
N ILE A 172 5.59 -0.45 -5.97
CA ILE A 172 5.10 0.57 -5.05
C ILE A 172 4.35 1.69 -5.77
N LEU A 173 4.74 2.06 -6.98
CA LEU A 173 3.98 3.03 -7.79
C LEU A 173 2.58 2.52 -8.16
N LYS A 174 2.42 1.21 -8.40
CA LYS A 174 1.10 0.58 -8.59
C LYS A 174 0.27 0.62 -7.31
N VAL A 175 0.88 0.41 -6.14
CA VAL A 175 0.19 0.53 -4.83
C VAL A 175 -0.20 1.99 -4.53
N ILE A 176 0.59 2.97 -4.95
CA ILE A 176 0.22 4.39 -4.84
C ILE A 176 -0.97 4.70 -5.76
N LEU A 177 -0.93 4.22 -7.01
CA LEU A 177 -2.01 4.41 -7.98
C LEU A 177 -3.34 3.80 -7.49
N SER A 178 -3.32 2.67 -6.77
CA SER A 178 -4.55 2.05 -6.28
C SER A 178 -5.25 2.83 -5.15
N ARG A 179 -4.65 3.93 -4.68
CA ARG A 179 -5.26 4.85 -3.71
C ARG A 179 -5.94 6.06 -4.35
N ALA A 180 -5.82 6.20 -5.67
CA ALA A 180 -6.40 7.30 -6.43
C ALA A 180 -7.92 7.17 -6.59
#